data_AF-Q21B61-F1
#
_entry.id   AF-Q21B61-F1
#
_cell.length_a   1.000
_cell.length_b   1.000
_cell.length_c   1.000
_cell.angle_alpha   90.00
_cell.angle_beta   90.00
_cell.angle_gamma   90.00
#
_symmetry.space_group_name_H-M   'P 1'
#
loop_
_entity.id
_entity.type
_entity.pdbx_description
1 polymer ?
#
loop_
_entity_poly.entity_id
_entity_poly.type
_entity_poly.pdbx_seq_one_letter_code
_entity_poly.pdbx_strand_id
1 'polypeptide(L)' 'MADLLIRDIDPELKRRIERQAQETDTSLSDAAKLLIQRGLAAGETPRRLGSELFGLVPPEHRVDLDCEIPETASEAPDFS' A
#
# COMPACT_ATOMS: atom_id res chain seq x y z
N MET A 1 4.82 -5.43 27.88
CA MET A 1 5.31 -5.69 26.51
C MET A 1 4.60 -6.93 26.02
N ALA A 2 3.97 -6.87 24.84
CA ALA A 2 3.41 -8.05 24.22
C ALA A 2 4.51 -8.64 23.32
N ASP A 3 4.91 -9.87 23.60
CA ASP A 3 5.87 -10.59 22.77
C ASP A 3 5.11 -11.41 21.72
N LEU A 4 5.56 -11.31 20.47
CA LEU A 4 5.04 -12.08 19.36
C LEU A 4 6.10 -13.09 18.93
N LEU A 5 5.72 -14.37 18.94
CA LEU A 5 6.55 -15.43 18.39
C LEU A 5 6.06 -15.80 17.00
N ILE A 6 6.90 -15.58 15.98
CA ILE A 6 6.61 -16.01 14.61
C ILE A 6 7.30 -17.36 14.39
N ARG A 7 6.50 -18.42 14.24
CA ARG A 7 6.98 -19.77 13.89
C ARG A 7 6.87 -20.00 12.38
N ASP A 8 7.61 -20.98 11.90
CA ASP A 8 7.55 -21.45 10.51
C ASP A 8 7.73 -20.33 9.48
N ILE A 9 8.65 -19.41 9.78
CA ILE A 9 8.95 -18.29 8.88
C ILE A 9 9.68 -18.83 7.66
N ASP A 10 9.32 -18.31 6.50
CA ASP A 10 10.00 -18.65 5.26
C ASP A 10 11.53 -18.39 5.38
N PRO A 11 12.40 -19.34 4.98
CA PRO A 11 13.84 -19.19 5.12
C PRO A 11 14.43 -18.00 4.35
N GLU A 12 13.82 -17.63 3.22
CA GLU A 12 14.24 -16.46 2.45
C GLU A 12 13.86 -15.17 3.18
N LEU A 13 12.65 -15.12 3.75
CA LEU A 13 12.23 -14.00 4.60
C LEU A 13 13.17 -13.82 5.80
N LYS A 14 13.56 -14.93 6.46
CA LYS A 14 14.55 -14.89 7.56
C LYS A 14 15.85 -14.23 7.13
N ARG A 15 16.42 -14.66 6.00
CA ARG A 15 17.67 -14.11 5.46
C ARG A 15 17.56 -12.63 5.12
N ARG A 16 16.39 -12.17 4.64
CA ARG A 16 16.16 -10.74 4.37
C ARG A 16 16.16 -9.91 5.65
N ILE A 17 15.51 -10.40 6.72
CA ILE A 17 15.50 -9.72 8.02
C ILE A 17 16.91 -9.66 8.62
N GLU A 18 17.66 -10.77 8.56
CA GLU A 18 19.06 -10.83 9.03
C GLU A 18 19.97 -9.85 8.31
N ARG A 19 19.85 -9.77 6.97
CA ARG A 19 20.62 -8.83 6.17
C ARG A 19 20.28 -7.38 6.53
N GLN A 20 19.00 -7.07 6.66
CA GLN A 20 18.58 -5.73 7.01
C GLN A 20 19.09 -5.33 8.40
N ALA A 21 19.05 -6.24 9.37
CA ALA A 21 19.60 -6.03 10.71
C ALA A 21 21.11 -5.69 10.67
N GLN A 22 21.89 -6.41 9.83
CA GLN A 22 23.31 -6.12 9.61
C GLN A 22 23.53 -4.76 8.94
N GLU A 23 22.75 -4.43 7.91
CA GLU A 23 22.89 -3.17 7.16
C GLU A 23 22.54 -1.94 8.00
N THR A 24 21.62 -2.06 8.97
CA THR A 24 21.20 -0.95 9.84
C THR A 24 21.85 -0.96 11.22
N ASP A 25 22.75 -1.91 11.50
CA ASP A 25 23.37 -2.11 12.83
C ASP A 25 22.31 -2.19 13.96
N THR A 26 21.28 -2.99 13.73
CA THR A 26 20.15 -3.16 14.66
C THR A 26 19.92 -4.62 15.03
N SER A 27 19.16 -4.86 16.11
CA SER A 27 18.77 -6.21 16.48
C SER A 27 17.83 -6.82 15.44
N LEU A 28 17.84 -8.16 15.32
CA LEU A 28 16.93 -8.90 14.44
C LEU A 28 15.45 -8.56 14.73
N SER A 29 15.12 -8.43 16.02
CA SER A 29 13.78 -8.09 16.48
C SER A 29 13.37 -6.68 16.06
N ASP A 30 14.29 -5.72 16.10
CA ASP A 30 13.98 -4.33 15.71
C ASP A 30 13.88 -4.20 14.19
N ALA A 31 14.73 -4.89 13.43
CA ALA A 31 14.61 -5.01 11.99
C ALA A 31 13.26 -5.62 11.58
N ALA A 32 12.81 -6.67 12.29
CA ALA A 32 11.51 -7.30 12.07
C ALA A 32 10.34 -6.36 12.38
N LYS A 33 10.40 -5.61 13.50
CA LYS A 33 9.39 -4.60 13.85
C LYS A 33 9.27 -3.54 12.77
N LEU A 34 10.41 -3.02 12.27
CA LEU A 34 10.42 -2.02 11.21
C LEU A 34 9.78 -2.53 9.92
N LEU A 35 10.04 -3.79 9.54
CA LEU A 35 9.40 -4.41 8.37
C LEU A 35 7.89 -4.55 8.54
N ILE A 36 7.43 -5.00 9.72
CA ILE A 36 5.99 -5.11 10.02
C ILE A 36 5.33 -3.74 9.99
N GLN A 37 5.93 -2.73 10.63
CA GLN A 37 5.42 -1.35 10.62
C GLN A 37 5.30 -0.78 9.21
N ARG A 38 6.30 -1.00 8.36
CA ARG A 38 6.26 -0.57 6.95
C ARG A 38 5.16 -1.29 6.16
N GLY A 39 5.02 -2.60 6.36
CA GLY A 39 3.97 -3.38 5.70
C GLY A 39 2.56 -2.94 6.09
N LEU A 40 2.34 -2.66 7.38
CA LEU A 40 1.06 -2.16 7.88
C LEU A 40 0.78 -0.72 7.42
N ALA A 41 1.78 0.16 7.43
CA ALA A 41 1.64 1.54 6.95
C ALA A 41 1.27 1.61 5.46
N ALA A 42 1.72 0.65 4.64
CA ALA A 42 1.37 0.56 3.22
C ALA A 42 -0.11 0.19 2.98
N GLY A 43 -0.78 -0.44 3.95
CA GLY A 43 -2.19 -0.82 3.89
C GLY A 43 -3.15 0.22 4.47
N GLU A 44 -2.67 1.13 5.32
CA GLU A 44 -3.52 2.04 6.11
C GLU A 44 -3.78 3.41 5.49
N THR A 45 -3.18 3.74 4.35
CA THR A 45 -3.58 4.95 3.63
C THR A 45 -4.71 4.60 2.66
N PRO A 46 -5.99 4.93 2.96
CA PRO A 46 -6.97 5.02 1.89
C PRO A 46 -6.41 6.06 0.93
N ARG A 47 -5.87 5.59 -0.21
CA ARG A 47 -5.37 6.49 -1.26
C ARG A 47 -6.50 7.46 -1.53
N ARG A 48 -6.28 8.74 -1.25
CA ARG A 48 -7.24 9.79 -1.59
C ARG A 48 -7.11 10.02 -3.09
N LEU A 49 -7.52 9.01 -3.86
CA LEU A 49 -7.39 8.95 -5.31
C LEU A 49 -7.91 10.23 -5.96
N GLY A 50 -9.03 10.77 -5.47
CA GLY A 50 -9.55 12.05 -5.93
C GLY A 50 -8.59 13.21 -5.74
N SER A 51 -7.90 13.30 -4.60
CA SER A 51 -6.89 14.34 -4.32
C SER A 51 -5.64 14.19 -5.17
N GLU A 52 -5.18 12.96 -5.37
CA GLU A 52 -4.01 12.65 -6.18
C GLU A 52 -4.28 12.97 -7.66
N LEU A 53 -5.41 12.50 -8.20
CA LEU A 53 -5.82 12.78 -9.57
C LEU A 53 -6.04 14.28 -9.80
N PHE A 54 -6.64 14.99 -8.84
CA PHE A 54 -6.79 16.44 -8.91
C PHE A 54 -5.44 17.18 -8.90
N GLY A 55 -4.44 16.64 -8.19
CA GLY A 55 -3.08 17.17 -8.16
C GLY A 55 -2.33 17.04 -9.48
N LEU A 56 -2.67 16.05 -10.31
CA LEU A 56 -2.06 15.83 -11.63
C LEU A 56 -2.55 16.84 -12.68
N VAL A 57 -3.69 17.49 -12.45
CA VAL A 57 -4.26 18.47 -13.38
C VAL A 57 -3.66 19.85 -13.09
N PRO A 58 -3.00 20.49 -14.08
CA PRO A 58 -2.49 21.85 -13.95
C PRO A 58 -3.60 22.81 -13.51
N PRO A 59 -3.32 23.84 -12.68
CA PRO A 59 -4.34 24.75 -12.16
C PRO A 59 -5.23 25.38 -13.25
N GLU A 60 -4.64 25.64 -14.42
CA GLU A 60 -5.25 26.24 -15.60
C GLU A 60 -6.30 25.33 -16.27
N HIS A 61 -6.28 24.03 -15.99
CA HIS A 61 -7.17 23.03 -16.58
C HIS A 61 -8.14 22.41 -15.57
N ARG A 62 -8.22 22.97 -14.36
CA ARG A 62 -9.20 22.55 -13.34
C ARG A 62 -10.53 23.20 -13.66
N VAL A 63 -11.35 22.47 -14.41
CA VAL A 63 -12.72 22.86 -14.75
C VAL A 63 -13.69 21.87 -14.14
N ASP A 64 -14.86 22.35 -13.71
CA ASP A 64 -15.96 21.46 -13.37
C ASP A 64 -16.45 20.82 -14.66
N LEU A 65 -16.23 19.52 -14.77
CA LEU A 65 -16.76 18.73 -15.87
C LEU A 65 -18.20 18.39 -15.53
N ASP A 66 -19.13 18.88 -16.34
CA ASP A 66 -20.51 18.39 -16.36
C ASP A 66 -20.51 16.99 -16.99
N CYS A 67 -20.09 16.00 -16.19
CA CYS A 67 -20.19 14.60 -16.57
C CYS A 67 -21.64 14.17 -16.37
N GLU A 68 -22.39 14.04 -17.46
CA GLU A 68 -23.65 13.29 -17.44
C GLU A 68 -23.30 11.83 -17.11
N ILE A 69 -23.54 11.41 -15.86
CA ILE A 69 -23.42 9.99 -15.49
C ILE A 69 -24.62 9.30 -16.15
N PRO A 70 -24.42 8.42 -17.15
CA PRO A 70 -25.55 7.69 -17.71
C PRO A 70 -26.18 6.84 -16.59
N GLU A 71 -27.45 7.10 -16.28
CA GLU A 71 -28.22 6.31 -15.30
C GLU A 71 -28.44 4.86 -15.76
N THR A 72 -28.14 4.56 -17.02
CA THR A 72 -28.22 3.21 -17.55
C THR A 72 -27.04 2.40 -17.04
N ALA A 73 -27.35 1.45 -16.15
CA ALA A 73 -26.48 0.32 -15.89
C ALA A 73 -26.06 -0.26 -17.26
N SER A 74 -24.76 -0.17 -17.58
CA SER A 74 -24.21 -0.88 -18.72
C SER A 74 -24.60 -2.35 -18.55
N GLU A 75 -25.43 -2.86 -19.46
CA GLU A 75 -25.69 -4.29 -19.52
C GLU A 75 -24.33 -5.00 -19.58
N ALA A 76 -24.18 -6.07 -18.78
CA ALA A 76 -22.90 -6.77 -18.72
C ALA A 76 -22.53 -7.21 -20.14
N PRO A 77 -21.28 -6.96 -20.60
CA PRO A 77 -20.87 -7.35 -21.94
C PRO A 77 -21.05 -8.86 -22.11
N ASP A 78 -21.82 -9.24 -23.12
CA ASP A 78 -21.98 -10.63 -23.52
C ASP A 78 -20.70 -11.06 -24.26
N PHE A 79 -19.94 -11.96 -23.61
CA PHE A 79 -18.71 -12.53 -24.16
C PHE A 79 -18.92 -13.94 -24.72
N SER A 80 -20.17 -14.29 -25.07
CA SER A 80 -20.50 -15.58 -25.69
C SER A 80 -19.84 -15.77 -27.07
#